data_AF-A0A101MYI6-F1
#
_entry.id   AF-A0A101MYI6-F1
#
_cell.length_a   1.000
_cell.length_b   1.000
_cell.length_c   1.000
_cell.angle_alpha   90.00
_cell.angle_beta   90.00
_cell.angle_gamma   90.00
#
_symmetry.space_group_name_H-M   'P 1'
#
loop_
_entity.id
_entity.type
_entity.pdbx_description
1 polymer ?
#
loop_
_entity_poly.entity_id
_entity_poly.type
_entity_poly.pdbx_seq_one_letter_code
_entity_poly.pdbx_strand_id
1 'polypeptide(L)'
;MLADLDQGDHLLLERQDESQEGNWYIQVLFRDNNTYQLEYRDGVPAEHYQTQTVSQEKVLQALLDWATDKPTWREGFMWTSIGHWFTPAPEDEGDPTV
;
A
#
# COMPACT_ATOMS: atom_id res chain seq x y z
N MET A 1 0.29 -12.37 14.29
CA MET A 1 1.35 -12.18 13.26
C MET A 1 0.74 -12.45 11.89
N LEU A 2 1.46 -12.24 10.76
CA LEU A 2 0.94 -12.54 9.41
C LEU A 2 0.38 -13.98 9.28
N ALA A 3 1.01 -14.94 9.98
CA ALA A 3 0.58 -16.33 10.03
C ALA A 3 -0.76 -16.55 10.76
N ASP A 4 -1.20 -15.59 11.57
CA ASP A 4 -2.39 -15.66 12.42
C ASP A 4 -3.50 -14.72 11.93
N LEU A 5 -3.41 -14.18 10.71
CA LEU A 5 -4.50 -13.35 10.16
C LEU A 5 -5.69 -14.23 9.80
N ASP A 6 -6.85 -13.91 10.36
CA ASP A 6 -8.12 -14.43 9.88
C ASP A 6 -8.63 -13.60 8.69
N GLN A 7 -9.64 -14.12 7.99
CA GLN A 7 -10.26 -13.37 6.88
C GLN A 7 -10.89 -12.08 7.41
N GLY A 8 -10.61 -10.96 6.73
CA GLY A 8 -10.98 -9.61 7.14
C GLY A 8 -9.92 -8.93 8.01
N ASP A 9 -8.96 -9.66 8.57
CA ASP A 9 -7.90 -9.05 9.37
C ASP A 9 -6.86 -8.36 8.49
N HIS A 10 -6.23 -7.35 9.07
CA HIS A 10 -5.14 -6.64 8.43
C HIS A 10 -3.94 -6.44 9.36
N LEU A 11 -2.77 -6.30 8.75
CA LEU A 11 -1.52 -5.92 9.38
C LEU A 11 -1.01 -4.65 8.71
N LEU A 12 -0.64 -3.64 9.50
CA LEU A 12 -0.07 -2.38 9.04
C LEU A 12 1.33 -2.20 9.64
N LEU A 13 2.29 -1.83 8.81
CA LEU A 13 3.62 -1.40 9.21
C LEU A 13 3.83 0.03 8.71
N GLU A 14 4.18 0.94 9.61
CA GLU A 14 4.33 2.37 9.33
C GLU A 14 5.74 2.83 9.74
N ARG A 15 6.36 3.70 8.93
CA ARG A 15 7.62 4.35 9.31
C ARG A 15 7.31 5.57 10.17
N GLN A 16 7.89 5.61 11.36
CA GLN A 16 7.74 6.69 12.34
C GLN A 16 8.94 7.64 12.32
N ASP A 17 9.43 8.00 11.13
CA ASP A 17 10.52 8.98 11.03
C ASP A 17 9.95 10.38 11.22
N GLU A 18 10.14 10.95 12.42
CA GLU A 18 9.66 12.29 12.77
C GLU A 18 10.21 13.41 11.88
N SER A 19 11.30 13.16 11.14
CA SER A 19 11.89 14.13 10.21
C SER A 19 11.26 14.12 8.81
N GLN A 20 10.41 13.13 8.50
CA GLN A 20 9.81 12.94 7.18
C GLN A 20 8.30 13.26 7.22
N GLU A 21 7.85 14.28 6.49
CA GLU A 21 6.42 14.63 6.38
C GLU A 21 5.68 13.74 5.37
N GLY A 22 4.71 12.95 5.82
CA GLY A 22 3.93 12.09 4.94
C GLY A 22 3.50 10.80 5.62
N ASN A 23 2.93 9.88 4.84
CA ASN A 23 2.47 8.58 5.30
C ASN A 23 3.20 7.49 4.53
N TRP A 24 4.18 6.84 5.17
CA TRP A 24 4.89 5.69 4.61
C TRP A 24 4.47 4.43 5.34
N TYR A 25 3.71 3.60 4.64
CA TYR A 25 3.26 2.33 5.19
C TYR A 25 3.25 1.24 4.14
N ILE A 26 3.27 0.00 4.62
CA ILE A 26 2.83 -1.18 3.90
C ILE A 26 1.77 -1.88 4.74
N GLN A 27 0.66 -2.27 4.11
CA GLN A 27 -0.40 -3.03 4.76
C GLN A 27 -0.71 -4.31 4.00
N VAL A 28 -1.23 -5.29 4.73
CA VAL A 28 -1.75 -6.55 4.23
C VAL A 28 -3.15 -6.73 4.76
N LEU A 29 -4.12 -6.99 3.88
CA LEU A 29 -5.46 -7.47 4.22
C LEU A 29 -5.61 -8.91 3.74
N PHE A 30 -6.04 -9.83 4.62
CA PHE A 30 -6.41 -11.17 4.20
C PHE A 30 -7.90 -11.18 3.80
N ARG A 31 -8.17 -11.31 2.50
CA ARG A 31 -9.52 -11.19 1.94
C ARG A 31 -10.31 -12.50 2.07
N ASP A 32 -11.63 -12.37 2.04
CA ASP A 32 -12.60 -13.48 2.14
C ASP A 32 -12.44 -14.53 1.02
N ASN A 33 -11.82 -14.17 -0.10
CA ASN A 33 -11.55 -15.06 -1.23
C ASN A 33 -10.19 -15.77 -1.13
N ASN A 34 -9.59 -15.85 0.07
CA ASN A 34 -8.28 -16.46 0.32
C ASN A 34 -7.12 -15.80 -0.46
N THR A 35 -7.22 -14.51 -0.77
CA THR A 35 -6.11 -13.73 -1.31
C THR A 35 -5.59 -12.72 -0.29
N TYR A 36 -4.30 -12.46 -0.35
CA TYR A 36 -3.68 -11.34 0.35
C TYR A 36 -3.69 -10.13 -0.57
N GLN A 37 -4.25 -9.03 -0.08
CA GLN A 37 -4.10 -7.72 -0.68
C GLN A 37 -2.96 -6.98 0.00
N LEU A 38 -1.96 -6.59 -0.77
CA LEU A 38 -0.89 -5.73 -0.31
C LEU A 38 -1.13 -4.33 -0.84
N GLU A 39 -0.95 -3.35 0.03
CA GLU A 39 -0.92 -1.94 -0.36
C GLU A 39 0.26 -1.25 0.30
N TYR A 40 0.78 -0.23 -0.36
CA TYR A 40 1.72 0.69 0.28
C TYR A 40 1.43 2.12 -0.14
N ARG A 41 1.87 3.06 0.69
CA ARG A 41 1.91 4.47 0.37
C ARG A 41 3.33 4.99 0.51
N ASP A 42 3.76 5.77 -0.47
CA ASP A 42 5.08 6.40 -0.52
C ASP A 42 4.95 7.90 -0.21
N GLY A 43 4.62 8.21 1.05
CA GLY A 43 4.52 9.58 1.57
C GLY A 43 3.19 10.26 1.26
N VAL A 44 2.79 10.34 -0.01
CA VAL A 44 1.62 11.12 -0.45
C VAL A 44 0.47 10.24 -0.96
N PRO A 45 -0.80 10.71 -0.90
CA PRO A 45 -1.95 9.95 -1.39
C PRO A 45 -1.87 9.53 -2.87
N ALA A 46 -1.26 10.35 -3.72
CA ALA A 46 -1.06 10.05 -5.14
C ALA A 46 -0.13 8.83 -5.36
N GLU A 47 0.80 8.60 -4.45
CA GLU A 47 1.77 7.50 -4.48
C GLU A 47 1.27 6.32 -3.64
N HIS A 48 0.06 5.85 -3.95
CA HIS A 48 -0.58 4.71 -3.31
C HIS A 48 -0.79 3.60 -4.32
N TYR A 49 -0.31 2.40 -3.98
CA TYR A 49 -0.26 1.26 -4.88
C TYR A 49 -0.83 0.01 -4.21
N GLN A 50 -1.38 -0.88 -5.02
CA GLN A 50 -1.98 -2.14 -4.58
C GLN A 50 -1.54 -3.31 -5.45
N THR A 51 -1.44 -4.49 -4.86
CA THR A 51 -1.34 -5.77 -5.58
C THR A 51 -2.08 -6.86 -4.82
N GLN A 52 -2.28 -8.02 -5.45
CA GLN A 52 -2.89 -9.19 -4.81
C GLN A 52 -2.08 -10.45 -5.11
N THR A 53 -2.04 -11.37 -4.14
CA THR A 53 -1.37 -12.67 -4.28
C THR A 53 -2.03 -13.73 -3.40
N VAL A 54 -1.85 -15.00 -3.75
CA VAL A 54 -2.23 -16.15 -2.89
C VAL A 54 -1.05 -16.65 -2.04
N SER A 55 0.16 -16.14 -2.27
CA SER A 55 1.37 -16.64 -1.61
C SER A 55 1.68 -15.83 -0.35
N GLN A 56 1.40 -16.43 0.82
CA GLN A 56 1.77 -15.85 2.12
C GLN A 56 3.29 -15.65 2.27
N GLU A 57 4.10 -16.54 1.68
CA GLU A 57 5.57 -16.42 1.69
C GLU A 57 6.04 -15.15 0.98
N LYS A 58 5.48 -14.84 -0.20
CA LYS A 58 5.77 -13.59 -0.91
C LYS A 58 5.39 -12.36 -0.08
N VAL A 59 4.26 -12.43 0.63
CA VAL A 59 3.83 -11.35 1.53
C VAL A 59 4.83 -11.16 2.67
N LEU A 60 5.21 -12.25 3.34
CA LEU A 60 6.18 -12.22 4.43
C LEU A 60 7.51 -11.59 3.98
N GLN A 61 8.04 -12.04 2.84
CA GLN A 61 9.29 -11.53 2.30
C GLN A 61 9.20 -10.02 1.98
N ALA A 62 8.09 -9.58 1.37
CA ALA A 62 7.86 -8.16 1.08
C ALA A 62 7.83 -7.31 2.35
N LEU A 63 7.14 -7.77 3.41
CA LEU A 63 7.08 -7.06 4.69
C LEU A 63 8.47 -6.95 5.35
N LEU A 64 9.26 -8.03 5.33
CA LEU A 64 10.61 -8.05 5.90
C LEU A 64 11.57 -7.15 5.12
N ASP A 65 11.52 -7.20 3.79
CA ASP A 65 12.37 -6.35 2.94
C ASP A 65 11.97 -4.87 3.04
N TRP A 66 10.66 -4.56 3.17
CA TRP A 66 10.18 -3.19 3.40
C TRP A 66 10.67 -2.64 4.76
N ALA A 67 10.56 -3.46 5.81
CA ALA A 67 10.99 -3.09 7.16
C ALA A 67 12.52 -2.92 7.28
N THR A 68 13.28 -3.54 6.38
CA THR A 68 14.75 -3.44 6.32
C THR A 68 15.25 -2.51 5.22
N ASP A 69 14.36 -1.71 4.62
CA ASP A 69 14.65 -0.72 3.57
C ASP A 69 15.35 -1.29 2.32
N LYS A 70 15.07 -2.57 1.98
CA LYS A 70 15.61 -3.20 0.78
C LYS A 70 14.67 -3.00 -0.40
N PRO A 71 15.12 -2.49 -1.56
CA PRO A 71 14.23 -2.18 -2.70
C PRO A 71 13.52 -3.41 -3.30
N THR A 72 14.00 -4.62 -2.99
CA THR A 72 13.46 -5.89 -3.47
C THR A 72 12.03 -6.17 -3.04
N TRP A 73 11.50 -5.49 -2.01
CA TRP A 73 10.11 -5.71 -1.57
C TRP A 73 9.06 -5.39 -2.64
N ARG A 74 9.40 -4.55 -3.64
CA ARG A 74 8.54 -4.25 -4.79
C ARG A 74 8.59 -5.32 -5.87
N GLU A 75 9.66 -6.12 -5.90
CA GLU A 75 9.91 -7.10 -6.96
C GLU A 75 8.96 -8.31 -6.84
N GLY A 76 8.67 -8.94 -7.98
CA GLY A 76 7.81 -10.14 -8.01
C GLY A 76 6.31 -9.88 -7.86
N PHE A 77 5.90 -8.61 -7.83
CA PHE A 77 4.51 -8.16 -7.87
C PHE A 77 4.25 -7.25 -9.07
N MET A 78 3.01 -7.28 -9.55
CA MET A 78 2.49 -6.28 -10.48
C MET A 78 1.67 -5.29 -9.66
N TRP A 79 2.21 -4.10 -9.45
CA TRP A 79 1.57 -3.04 -8.68
C TRP A 79 0.64 -2.22 -9.57
N THR A 80 -0.56 -1.95 -9.07
CA THR A 80 -1.54 -1.05 -9.67
C THR A 80 -1.54 0.24 -8.87
N SER A 81 -1.38 1.39 -9.53
CA SER A 81 -1.57 2.70 -8.88
C SER A 81 -3.05 2.92 -8.59
N ILE A 82 -3.35 3.22 -7.33
CA ILE A 82 -4.70 3.54 -6.83
C ILE A 82 -4.76 4.94 -6.22
N GLY A 83 -3.68 5.72 -6.31
CA GLY A 83 -3.58 7.04 -5.69
C GLY A 83 -4.64 8.04 -6.17
N HIS A 84 -5.13 7.89 -7.40
CA HIS A 84 -6.22 8.70 -7.94
C HIS A 84 -7.55 8.57 -7.16
N TRP A 85 -7.74 7.52 -6.36
CA TRP A 85 -8.90 7.40 -5.45
C TRP A 85 -8.77 8.26 -4.19
N PHE A 86 -7.56 8.74 -3.90
CA PHE A 86 -7.22 9.46 -2.66
C PHE A 86 -6.75 10.89 -2.91
N THR A 87 -6.59 11.29 -4.17
CA THR A 87 -6.39 12.68 -4.56
C THR A 87 -7.71 13.31 -4.97
N PRO A 88 -8.00 14.56 -4.56
CA PRO A 88 -9.13 15.29 -5.11
C PRO A 88 -9.02 15.36 -6.63
N ALA A 89 -10.16 15.35 -7.32
CA ALA A 89 -10.18 15.68 -8.75
C ALA A 89 -9.52 17.06 -8.93
N PRO A 90 -8.76 17.27 -10.02
CA PRO A 90 -8.28 18.62 -10.32
C PRO A 90 -9.49 19.54 -10.28
N GLU A 91 -9.38 20.63 -9.52
CA GLU A 91 -10.42 21.66 -9.48
C GLU A 91 -10.67 22.05 -10.94
N ASP A 92 -11.90 21.81 -11.41
CA ASP A 92 -12.35 22.30 -12.70
C ASP A 92 -12.22 23.83 -12.59
N GLU A 93 -11.17 24.40 -13.19
CA GLU A 93 -11.03 25.85 -13.33
C GLU A 93 -12.24 26.30 -14.14
N GLY A 94 -13.31 26.67 -13.43
CA GLY A 94 -14.58 27.06 -14.01
C GLY A 94 -14.33 28.09 -15.10
N ASP A 95 -14.79 27.77 -16.30
CA ASP A 95 -14.81 28.65 -17.46
C ASP A 95 -15.26 30.06 -17.01
N PRO A 96 -14.40 31.10 -17.07
CA PRO A 96 -14.80 32.44 -16.72
C PRO A 96 -15.60 33.02 -17.88
N THR A 97 -16.85 32.57 -18.02
CA THR A 97 -17.82 33.19 -18.91
C THR A 97 -18.79 34.04 -18.10
N VAL A 98 -18.38 35.29 -17.83
CA VAL A 98 -19.28 36.45 -17.75
C VAL A 98 -18.57 37.73 -18.16
#